data_AF-A0A0K8VKY9-F1
#
_entry.id   AF-A0A0K8VKY9-F1
#
_cell.length_a   1.000
_cell.length_b   1.000
_cell.length_c   1.000
_cell.angle_alpha   90.00
_cell.angle_beta   90.00
_cell.angle_gamma   90.00
#
_symmetry.space_group_name_H-M   'P 1'
#
loop_
_entity.id
_entity.type
_entity.pdbx_description
1 polymer ?
#
loop_
_entity_poly.entity_id
_entity_poly.type
_entity_poly.pdbx_seq_one_letter_code
_entity_poly.pdbx_strand_id
1 'polypeptide(L)'
;MQCSQNKLAVLSCHHHATDFLYPLPGKQLDVRQIDGQYEVFSLVEKTVKQRLSHIITNSQKLNAPCESILAGSMAMALCYISRIQRNAAAGVKMHSRILVVTGSNECASQYMTYMNVFFTAQKLGITIDVCAMDKTMSLLQQGCDITGGQYLRLTQLDGLLQYLLWVFLPDPQMRQKLVLPPATKVDYRAACFCHRELIDIGYVCSVCLSIFCKFSPICTTCQ
;
A
#
# COMPACT_ATOMS: atom_id res chain seq x y z
N MET A 1 12.39 -18.04 -6.82
CA MET A 1 12.01 -16.91 -5.94
C MET A 1 12.52 -15.56 -6.43
N GLN A 2 13.63 -15.49 -7.16
CA GLN A 2 13.97 -14.34 -8.00
C GLN A 2 14.21 -14.85 -9.41
N CYS A 3 13.41 -14.39 -10.37
CA CYS A 3 13.52 -14.76 -11.78
C CYS A 3 13.96 -13.54 -12.58
N SER A 4 14.69 -13.74 -13.68
CA SER A 4 15.15 -12.65 -14.56
C SER A 4 14.01 -11.82 -15.15
N GLN A 5 12.78 -12.34 -15.15
CA GLN A 5 11.58 -11.68 -15.66
C GLN A 5 10.86 -10.81 -14.62
N ASN A 6 11.35 -10.77 -13.37
CA ASN A 6 10.73 -9.98 -12.32
C ASN A 6 10.83 -8.48 -12.65
N LYS A 7 9.71 -7.78 -12.53
CA LYS A 7 9.63 -6.33 -12.70
C LYS A 7 9.44 -5.66 -11.35
N LEU A 8 10.05 -4.50 -11.18
CA LEU A 8 9.94 -3.69 -9.98
C LEU A 8 9.35 -2.31 -10.34
N ALA A 9 8.48 -1.81 -9.48
CA ALA A 9 8.06 -0.42 -9.47
C ALA A 9 8.13 0.09 -8.04
N VAL A 10 8.61 1.31 -7.87
CA VAL A 10 8.76 1.97 -6.57
C VAL A 10 8.05 3.30 -6.64
N LEU A 11 7.09 3.51 -5.74
CA LEU A 11 6.35 4.76 -5.61
C LEU A 11 6.74 5.42 -4.29
N SER A 12 6.79 6.75 -4.31
CA SER A 12 6.91 7.58 -3.12
C SER A 12 5.55 8.20 -2.80
N CYS A 13 5.20 8.21 -1.52
CA CYS A 13 3.99 8.83 -1.02
C CYS A 13 4.39 10.04 -0.17
N HIS A 14 3.98 11.23 -0.59
CA HIS A 14 4.11 12.46 0.17
C HIS A 14 2.72 12.99 0.54
N HIS A 15 2.69 14.01 1.39
CA HIS A 15 1.45 14.67 1.80
C HIS A 15 0.78 15.47 0.67
N HIS A 16 1.57 15.94 -0.30
CA HIS A 16 1.07 16.76 -1.42
C HIS A 16 0.88 15.95 -2.70
N ALA A 17 1.71 14.94 -2.94
CA ALA A 17 1.74 14.21 -4.21
C ALA A 17 2.25 12.77 -4.05
N THR A 18 1.98 11.97 -5.06
CA THR A 18 2.45 10.59 -5.18
C THR A 18 3.24 10.46 -6.47
N ASP A 19 4.53 10.17 -6.36
CA ASP A 19 5.44 10.16 -7.49
C ASP A 19 6.09 8.78 -7.69
N PHE A 20 6.29 8.38 -8.95
CA PHE A 20 7.12 7.22 -9.26
C PHE A 20 8.59 7.55 -8.97
N LEU A 21 9.21 6.77 -8.08
CA LEU A 21 10.67 6.75 -7.93
C LEU A 21 11.28 5.90 -9.04
N TYR A 22 10.64 4.77 -9.36
CA TYR A 22 11.04 3.87 -10.44
C TYR A 22 9.80 3.17 -11.03
N PRO A 23 9.67 3.03 -12.36
CA PRO A 23 10.55 3.53 -13.42
C PRO A 23 10.36 5.03 -13.69
N LEU A 24 11.40 5.69 -14.20
CA LEU A 24 11.33 7.09 -14.63
C LEU A 24 10.56 7.22 -15.96
N PRO A 25 9.60 8.16 -16.08
CA PRO A 25 9.05 8.56 -17.37
C PRO A 25 10.10 9.43 -18.10
N GLY A 26 11.08 8.80 -18.75
CA GLY A 26 12.15 9.53 -19.44
C GLY A 26 13.39 8.69 -19.76
N LYS A 27 14.47 9.37 -20.17
CA LYS A 27 15.74 8.73 -20.56
C LYS A 27 16.34 7.98 -19.36
N GLN A 28 16.66 6.71 -19.55
CA GLN A 28 17.33 5.90 -18.53
C GLN A 28 18.73 6.48 -18.28
N LEU A 29 19.15 6.49 -17.02
CA LEU A 29 20.52 6.87 -16.66
C LEU A 29 21.46 5.79 -17.19
N ASP A 30 22.45 6.16 -17.99
CA ASP A 30 23.50 5.25 -18.42
C ASP A 30 24.40 4.92 -17.22
N VAL A 31 24.12 3.79 -16.59
CA VAL A 31 24.90 3.29 -15.46
C VAL A 31 25.84 2.21 -15.98
N ARG A 32 27.15 2.49 -15.95
CA ARG A 32 28.17 1.46 -16.16
C ARG A 32 28.25 0.55 -14.94
N GLN A 33 28.44 -0.74 -15.18
CA GLN A 33 28.66 -1.72 -14.13
C GLN A 33 29.88 -1.33 -13.31
N ILE A 34 29.67 -1.14 -12.01
CA ILE A 34 30.74 -1.00 -11.02
C ILE A 34 30.55 -2.21 -10.11
N ASP A 35 31.61 -2.99 -9.92
CA ASP A 35 31.69 -4.03 -8.87
C ASP A 35 30.95 -5.36 -9.11
N GLY A 36 30.75 -5.77 -10.38
CA GLY A 36 30.19 -7.11 -10.69
C GLY A 36 28.73 -7.33 -10.29
N GLN A 37 28.08 -6.33 -9.67
CA GLN A 37 26.65 -6.34 -9.37
C GLN A 37 25.81 -6.27 -10.65
N TYR A 38 24.56 -6.75 -10.56
CA TYR A 38 23.62 -6.69 -11.68
C TYR A 38 23.29 -5.21 -12.00
N GLU A 39 23.50 -4.81 -13.26
CA GLU A 39 23.41 -3.41 -13.70
C GLU A 39 22.05 -2.77 -13.35
N VAL A 40 20.97 -3.54 -13.46
CA VAL A 40 19.61 -3.08 -13.16
C VAL A 40 19.45 -2.69 -11.68
N PHE A 41 20.12 -3.39 -10.75
CA PHE A 41 20.05 -3.01 -9.33
C PHE A 41 20.79 -1.70 -9.07
N SER A 42 21.98 -1.51 -9.66
CA SER A 42 22.72 -0.24 -9.54
C SER A 42 21.94 0.92 -10.15
N LEU A 43 21.25 0.70 -11.27
CA LEU A 43 20.35 1.67 -11.88
C LEU A 43 19.20 2.05 -10.93
N VAL A 44 18.50 1.05 -10.38
CA VAL A 44 17.39 1.29 -9.44
C VAL A 44 17.87 2.04 -8.20
N GLU A 45 18.99 1.63 -7.60
CA GLU A 45 19.54 2.27 -6.41
C GLU A 45 19.86 3.75 -6.66
N LYS A 46 20.59 4.04 -7.75
CA LYS A 46 20.96 5.42 -8.12
C LYS A 46 19.73 6.28 -8.41
N THR A 47 18.78 5.76 -9.19
CA THR A 47 17.54 6.46 -9.51
C THR A 47 16.72 6.76 -8.26
N VAL A 48 16.52 5.77 -7.39
CA VAL A 48 15.73 5.93 -6.15
C VAL A 48 16.41 6.94 -5.22
N LYS A 49 17.73 6.85 -5.03
CA LYS A 49 18.48 7.77 -4.17
C LYS A 49 18.43 9.21 -4.67
N GLN A 50 18.61 9.42 -5.97
CA GLN A 50 18.53 10.77 -6.58
C GLN A 50 17.13 11.37 -6.43
N ARG A 51 16.07 10.59 -6.72
CA ARG A 51 14.69 11.07 -6.62
C ARG A 51 14.28 11.33 -5.18
N LEU A 52 14.60 10.44 -4.25
CA LEU A 52 14.35 10.67 -2.83
C LEU A 52 15.08 11.93 -2.34
N SER A 53 16.36 12.09 -2.69
CA SER A 53 17.10 13.31 -2.33
C SER A 53 16.44 14.56 -2.90
N HIS A 54 15.99 14.53 -4.17
CA HIS A 54 15.30 15.66 -4.79
C HIS A 54 13.98 16.00 -4.08
N ILE A 55 13.17 14.98 -3.77
CA ILE A 55 11.88 15.20 -3.11
C ILE A 55 12.07 15.71 -1.68
N ILE A 56 13.05 15.17 -0.94
CA ILE A 56 13.35 15.64 0.42
C ILE A 56 13.83 17.10 0.39
N THR A 57 14.73 17.47 -0.53
CA THR A 57 15.23 18.85 -0.64
C THR A 57 14.15 19.84 -1.06
N ASN A 58 13.23 19.42 -1.95
CA ASN A 58 12.12 20.26 -2.40
C ASN A 58 10.92 20.25 -1.45
N SER A 59 10.89 19.34 -0.47
CA SER A 59 9.77 19.25 0.46
C SER A 59 9.67 20.50 1.31
N GLN A 60 8.49 21.12 1.32
CA GLN A 60 8.22 22.24 2.21
C GLN A 60 8.18 21.73 3.65
N LYS A 61 8.84 22.45 4.55
CA LYS A 61 8.73 22.17 5.99
C LYS A 61 7.29 22.41 6.42
N LEU A 62 6.62 21.33 6.78
CA LEU A 62 5.26 21.38 7.31
C LEU A 62 5.28 21.90 8.73
N ASN A 63 4.47 22.94 9.00
CA ASN A 63 4.25 23.47 10.34
C ASN A 63 3.15 22.69 11.12
N ALA A 64 2.44 21.79 10.45
CA ALA A 64 1.36 20.98 11.03
C ALA A 64 1.45 19.52 10.56
N PRO A 65 0.97 18.57 11.37
CA PRO A 65 0.88 17.16 10.95
C PRO A 65 -0.02 17.05 9.72
N CYS A 66 0.56 16.62 8.60
CA CYS A 66 -0.16 16.47 7.34
C CYS A 66 -0.37 14.99 7.02
N GLU A 67 -1.48 14.70 6.35
CA GLU A 67 -1.89 13.34 6.03
C GLU A 67 -1.12 12.79 4.84
N SER A 68 -0.82 11.49 4.86
CA SER A 68 -0.25 10.81 3.69
C SER A 68 -1.35 10.44 2.70
N ILE A 69 -1.13 10.65 1.41
CA ILE A 69 -2.03 10.24 0.32
C ILE A 69 -1.72 8.78 -0.10
N LEU A 70 -1.68 7.87 0.88
CA LEU A 70 -1.26 6.49 0.67
C LEU A 70 -2.32 5.70 -0.12
N ALA A 71 -3.61 5.95 0.11
CA ALA A 71 -4.68 5.36 -0.70
C ALA A 71 -4.54 5.71 -2.19
N GLY A 72 -4.14 6.95 -2.51
CA GLY A 72 -3.87 7.40 -3.88
C GLY A 72 -2.66 6.67 -4.49
N SER A 73 -1.59 6.48 -3.72
CA SER A 73 -0.41 5.73 -4.17
C SER A 73 -0.74 4.28 -4.49
N MET A 74 -1.56 3.64 -3.68
CA MET A 74 -2.00 2.26 -3.93
C MET A 74 -2.90 2.17 -5.16
N ALA A 75 -3.82 3.11 -5.35
CA ALA A 75 -4.63 3.17 -6.58
C ALA A 75 -3.75 3.34 -7.83
N MET A 76 -2.75 4.21 -7.77
CA MET A 76 -1.78 4.43 -8.84
C MET A 76 -0.95 3.17 -9.14
N ALA A 77 -0.54 2.43 -8.11
CA ALA A 77 0.13 1.14 -8.25
C ALA A 77 -0.78 0.09 -8.91
N LEU A 78 -2.05 -0.02 -8.51
CA LEU A 78 -3.02 -0.94 -9.12
C LEU A 78 -3.27 -0.61 -10.61
N CYS A 79 -3.39 0.68 -10.95
CA CYS A 79 -3.49 1.14 -12.33
C CYS A 79 -2.24 0.78 -13.14
N TYR A 80 -1.06 0.96 -12.56
CA TYR A 80 0.20 0.61 -13.19
C TYR A 80 0.33 -0.89 -13.47
N ILE A 81 -0.01 -1.73 -12.48
CA ILE A 81 -0.03 -3.19 -12.63
C ILE A 81 -1.01 -3.61 -13.72
N SER A 82 -2.23 -3.06 -13.70
CA SER A 82 -3.26 -3.33 -14.70
C SER A 82 -2.78 -2.96 -16.11
N ARG A 83 -2.06 -1.86 -16.26
CA ARG A 83 -1.47 -1.44 -17.54
C ARG A 83 -0.39 -2.42 -18.01
N ILE A 84 0.50 -2.86 -17.13
CA ILE A 84 1.54 -3.85 -17.48
C ILE A 84 0.90 -5.17 -17.89
N GLN A 85 -0.11 -5.63 -17.16
CA GLN A 85 -0.79 -6.88 -17.46
C GLN A 85 -1.52 -6.84 -18.81
N ARG A 86 -2.12 -5.70 -19.18
CA ARG A 86 -2.70 -5.51 -20.52
C ARG A 86 -1.66 -5.47 -21.65
N ASN A 87 -0.48 -4.92 -21.37
CA ASN A 87 0.62 -4.85 -22.34
C ASN A 87 1.44 -6.16 -22.42
N ALA A 88 1.18 -7.13 -21.55
CA ALA A 88 1.84 -8.43 -21.60
C ALA A 88 1.32 -9.24 -22.80
N ALA A 89 2.19 -10.10 -23.36
CA ALA A 89 1.80 -10.99 -24.45
C ALA A 89 0.64 -11.91 -24.03
N ALA A 90 -0.26 -12.21 -24.97
CA ALA A 90 -1.41 -13.07 -24.72
C ALA A 90 -0.96 -14.42 -24.12
N GLY A 91 -1.50 -14.77 -22.95
CA GLY A 91 -1.18 -16.01 -22.23
C GLY A 91 -0.17 -15.86 -21.08
N VAL A 92 0.55 -14.74 -20.97
CA VAL A 92 1.48 -14.50 -19.84
C VAL A 92 0.73 -13.88 -18.66
N LYS A 93 0.47 -14.65 -17.60
CA LYS A 93 -0.11 -14.14 -16.36
C LYS A 93 0.99 -13.62 -15.44
N MET A 94 0.99 -12.33 -15.16
CA MET A 94 1.90 -11.74 -14.18
C MET A 94 1.34 -11.86 -12.77
N HIS A 95 2.11 -12.48 -11.87
CA HIS A 95 1.84 -12.47 -10.44
C HIS A 95 2.35 -11.16 -9.86
N SER A 96 1.41 -10.30 -9.45
CA SER A 96 1.72 -8.98 -8.92
C SER A 96 1.45 -8.94 -7.43
N ARG A 97 2.30 -8.22 -6.69
CA ARG A 97 2.18 -7.99 -5.26
C ARG A 97 2.57 -6.54 -4.96
N ILE A 98 1.91 -5.95 -3.98
CA ILE A 98 2.21 -4.61 -3.50
C ILE A 98 2.75 -4.75 -2.07
N LEU A 99 3.89 -4.14 -1.79
CA LEU A 99 4.42 -3.97 -0.44
C LEU A 99 4.31 -2.49 -0.07
N VAL A 100 3.60 -2.21 1.02
CA VAL A 100 3.45 -0.87 1.58
C VAL A 100 4.32 -0.78 2.82
N VAL A 101 5.30 0.12 2.80
CA VAL A 101 6.08 0.47 3.98
C VAL A 101 5.61 1.83 4.44
N THR A 102 5.03 1.89 5.64
CA THR A 102 4.45 3.12 6.17
C THR A 102 4.93 3.42 7.59
N GLY A 103 5.28 4.68 7.80
CA GLY A 103 5.48 5.29 9.12
C GLY A 103 4.51 6.44 9.38
N SER A 104 3.52 6.67 8.49
CA SER A 104 2.54 7.75 8.63
C SER A 104 1.28 7.27 9.35
N ASN A 105 0.48 8.20 9.88
CA ASN A 105 -0.80 7.87 10.49
C ASN A 105 -1.88 7.64 9.43
N GLU A 106 -2.84 6.78 9.75
CA GLU A 106 -4.08 6.65 8.97
C GLU A 106 -5.05 7.80 9.29
N CYS A 107 -5.82 8.24 8.29
CA CYS A 107 -6.91 9.18 8.50
C CYS A 107 -8.25 8.56 8.14
N ALA A 108 -9.25 8.78 8.99
CA ALA A 108 -10.62 8.34 8.78
C ALA A 108 -11.27 9.00 7.54
N SER A 109 -10.78 10.15 7.08
CA SER A 109 -11.27 10.82 5.86
C SER A 109 -11.06 9.97 4.60
N GLN A 110 -9.98 9.20 4.55
CA GLN A 110 -9.60 8.40 3.39
C GLN A 110 -10.14 6.96 3.44
N TYR A 111 -10.89 6.60 4.49
CA TYR A 111 -11.39 5.23 4.72
C TYR A 111 -12.06 4.61 3.49
N MET A 112 -12.97 5.35 2.84
CA MET A 112 -13.66 4.89 1.64
C MET A 112 -12.71 4.60 0.48
N THR A 113 -11.72 5.47 0.28
CA THR A 113 -10.72 5.31 -0.77
C THR A 113 -9.86 4.07 -0.52
N TYR A 114 -9.44 3.83 0.73
CA TYR A 114 -8.73 2.61 1.11
C TYR A 114 -9.55 1.35 0.85
N MET A 115 -10.81 1.32 1.30
CA MET A 115 -11.70 0.18 1.09
C MET A 115 -11.90 -0.13 -0.40
N ASN A 116 -12.14 0.89 -1.22
CA ASN A 116 -12.26 0.72 -2.67
C ASN A 116 -10.99 0.13 -3.29
N VAL A 117 -9.82 0.58 -2.84
CA VAL A 117 -8.52 0.05 -3.27
C VAL A 117 -8.35 -1.42 -2.86
N PHE A 118 -8.69 -1.79 -1.62
CA PHE A 118 -8.57 -3.16 -1.13
C PHE A 118 -9.48 -4.13 -1.87
N PHE A 119 -10.76 -3.78 -2.06
CA PHE A 119 -11.69 -4.60 -2.84
C PHE A 119 -11.28 -4.71 -4.31
N THR A 120 -10.73 -3.64 -4.88
CA THR A 120 -10.19 -3.67 -6.25
C THR A 120 -8.97 -4.60 -6.33
N ALA A 121 -8.05 -4.52 -5.37
CA ALA A 121 -6.89 -5.41 -5.30
C ALA A 121 -7.29 -6.87 -5.14
N GLN A 122 -8.27 -7.16 -4.28
CA GLN A 122 -8.82 -8.51 -4.10
C GLN A 122 -9.42 -9.04 -5.40
N LYS A 123 -10.20 -8.23 -6.11
CA LYS A 123 -10.80 -8.61 -7.41
C LYS A 123 -9.75 -8.89 -8.49
N LEU A 124 -8.63 -8.15 -8.47
CA LEU A 124 -7.50 -8.38 -9.37
C LEU A 124 -6.60 -9.55 -8.93
N GLY A 125 -6.81 -10.11 -7.74
CA GLY A 125 -5.97 -11.16 -7.17
C GLY A 125 -4.56 -10.68 -6.81
N ILE A 126 -4.42 -9.41 -6.44
CA ILE A 126 -3.15 -8.79 -6.03
C ILE A 126 -3.10 -8.73 -4.51
N THR A 127 -2.09 -9.38 -3.91
CA THR A 127 -1.88 -9.35 -2.46
C THR A 127 -1.22 -8.03 -2.04
N ILE A 128 -1.73 -7.39 -0.98
CA ILE A 128 -1.13 -6.20 -0.39
C ILE A 128 -0.52 -6.58 0.95
N ASP A 129 0.80 -6.45 1.05
CA ASP A 129 1.55 -6.62 2.28
C ASP A 129 1.86 -5.25 2.90
N VAL A 130 1.79 -5.15 4.22
CA VAL A 130 2.01 -3.90 4.94
C VAL A 130 3.06 -4.09 6.04
N CYS A 131 4.07 -3.23 6.00
CA CYS A 131 5.06 -3.06 7.05
C CYS A 131 4.84 -1.70 7.73
N ALA A 132 4.32 -1.73 8.96
CA ALA A 132 4.07 -0.54 9.77
C ALA A 132 5.24 -0.30 10.73
N MET A 133 5.85 0.89 10.66
CA MET A 133 7.07 1.19 11.42
C MET A 133 6.83 1.57 12.88
N ASP A 134 5.74 2.30 13.17
CA ASP A 134 5.54 2.94 14.48
C ASP A 134 4.21 2.50 15.10
N LYS A 135 3.10 2.82 14.44
CA LYS A 135 1.75 2.60 14.98
C LYS A 135 1.04 1.40 14.38
N THR A 136 0.19 0.78 15.20
CA THR A 136 -0.83 -0.14 14.71
C THR A 136 -1.85 0.61 13.88
N MET A 137 -2.17 0.04 12.73
CA MET A 137 -2.98 0.66 11.69
C MET A 137 -4.12 -0.30 11.38
N SER A 138 -5.30 -0.06 11.95
CA SER A 138 -6.43 -1.00 11.89
C SER A 138 -7.00 -1.11 10.48
N LEU A 139 -6.99 -0.01 9.71
CA LEU A 139 -7.52 0.01 8.36
C LEU A 139 -6.63 -0.77 7.38
N LEU A 140 -5.30 -0.60 7.46
CA LEU A 140 -4.35 -1.39 6.69
C LEU A 140 -4.34 -2.87 7.12
N GLN A 141 -4.59 -3.17 8.41
CA GLN A 141 -4.79 -4.54 8.87
C GLN A 141 -5.99 -5.20 8.18
N GLN A 142 -7.13 -4.50 8.11
CA GLN A 142 -8.29 -4.96 7.33
C GLN A 142 -7.93 -5.16 5.84
N GLY A 143 -7.18 -4.23 5.25
CA GLY A 143 -6.74 -4.34 3.86
C GLY A 143 -5.87 -5.58 3.59
N CYS A 144 -4.96 -5.90 4.50
CA CYS A 144 -4.16 -7.13 4.41
C CYS A 144 -5.04 -8.38 4.48
N ASP A 145 -5.99 -8.44 5.43
CA ASP A 145 -6.87 -9.59 5.59
C ASP A 145 -7.79 -9.80 4.36
N ILE A 146 -8.39 -8.73 3.83
CA ILE A 146 -9.23 -8.75 2.62
C ILE A 146 -8.44 -9.26 1.40
N THR A 147 -7.18 -8.84 1.25
CA THR A 147 -6.34 -9.22 0.10
C THR A 147 -5.54 -10.51 0.30
N GLY A 148 -5.60 -11.12 1.50
CA GLY A 148 -4.78 -12.29 1.86
C GLY A 148 -3.28 -11.98 1.97
N GLY A 149 -2.93 -10.73 2.26
CA GLY A 149 -1.57 -10.28 2.51
C GLY A 149 -1.17 -10.35 3.97
N GLN A 150 0.09 -9.98 4.26
CA GLN A 150 0.65 -10.00 5.61
C GLN A 150 0.75 -8.57 6.15
N TYR A 151 0.23 -8.36 7.35
CA TYR A 151 0.51 -7.18 8.16
C TYR A 151 1.61 -7.50 9.17
N LEU A 152 2.61 -6.63 9.26
CA LEU A 152 3.63 -6.67 10.31
C LEU A 152 3.83 -5.27 10.88
N ARG A 153 3.75 -5.16 12.20
CA ARG A 153 4.22 -3.99 12.94
C ARG A 153 5.63 -4.25 13.43
N LEU A 154 6.54 -3.33 13.11
CA LEU A 154 7.91 -3.38 13.59
C LEU A 154 7.96 -2.99 15.07
N THR A 155 8.70 -3.77 15.85
CA THR A 155 9.04 -3.45 17.25
C THR A 155 10.38 -2.74 17.35
N GLN A 156 11.31 -3.07 16.45
CA GLN A 156 12.65 -2.51 16.37
C GLN A 156 13.00 -2.23 14.90
N LEU A 157 13.44 -1.00 14.62
CA LEU A 157 13.81 -0.58 13.27
C LEU A 157 15.14 -1.18 12.81
N ASP A 158 16.05 -1.48 13.73
CA ASP A 158 17.37 -2.05 13.41
C ASP A 158 17.26 -3.43 12.73
N GLY A 159 16.17 -4.16 13.03
CA GLY A 159 15.86 -5.46 12.42
C GLY A 159 15.10 -5.39 11.09
N LEU A 160 14.86 -4.20 10.52
CA LEU A 160 14.01 -4.01 9.34
C LEU A 160 14.40 -4.94 8.18
N LEU A 161 15.70 -5.06 7.90
CA LEU A 161 16.19 -5.92 6.81
C LEU A 161 15.81 -7.39 7.05
N GLN A 162 15.93 -7.87 8.28
CA GLN A 162 15.55 -9.24 8.63
C GLN A 162 14.05 -9.47 8.39
N TYR A 163 13.20 -8.52 8.79
CA TYR A 163 11.76 -8.62 8.55
C TYR A 163 11.43 -8.61 7.05
N LEU A 164 12.07 -7.74 6.26
CA LEU A 164 11.90 -7.69 4.80
C LEU A 164 12.29 -9.00 4.11
N LEU A 165 13.41 -9.59 4.50
CA LEU A 165 13.91 -10.84 3.91
C LEU A 165 13.10 -12.07 4.31
N TRP A 166 12.65 -12.17 5.56
CA TRP A 166 11.98 -13.39 6.04
C TRP A 166 10.47 -13.37 5.86
N VAL A 167 9.83 -12.21 6.01
CA VAL A 167 8.35 -12.11 6.00
C VAL A 167 7.82 -11.72 4.62
N PHE A 168 8.47 -10.75 3.97
CA PHE A 168 7.91 -10.13 2.76
C PHE A 168 8.49 -10.69 1.45
N LEU A 169 9.74 -11.17 1.46
CA LEU A 169 10.37 -11.80 0.30
C LEU A 169 9.68 -13.10 -0.15
N PRO A 170 9.17 -13.98 0.74
CA PRO A 170 8.55 -15.21 0.31
C PRO A 170 7.25 -15.00 -0.49
N ASP A 171 7.11 -15.72 -1.60
CA ASP A 171 5.93 -15.77 -2.46
C ASP A 171 4.70 -16.26 -1.67
N PRO A 172 3.46 -15.82 -1.98
CA PRO A 172 2.28 -16.16 -1.18
C PRO A 172 2.09 -17.67 -1.02
N GLN A 173 2.41 -18.45 -2.05
CA GLN A 173 2.26 -19.91 -2.00
C GLN A 173 3.21 -20.58 -1.00
N MET A 174 4.40 -20.01 -0.82
CA MET A 174 5.39 -20.55 0.12
C MET A 174 5.11 -20.14 1.58
N ARG A 175 4.33 -19.08 1.80
CA ARG A 175 3.98 -18.61 3.15
C ARG A 175 3.22 -19.64 3.97
N GLN A 176 2.37 -20.46 3.33
CA GLN A 176 1.61 -21.51 4.03
C GLN A 176 2.51 -22.60 4.65
N LYS A 177 3.75 -22.72 4.18
CA LYS A 177 4.74 -23.67 4.69
C LYS A 177 5.69 -23.05 5.72
N LEU A 178 5.64 -21.73 5.88
CA LEU A 178 6.49 -20.99 6.79
C LEU A 178 5.72 -20.69 8.07
N VAL A 179 6.41 -20.78 9.21
CA VAL A 179 5.85 -20.33 10.49
C VAL A 179 6.01 -18.81 10.54
N LEU A 180 4.99 -18.11 10.07
CA LEU A 180 4.92 -16.65 10.10
C LEU A 180 4.33 -16.16 11.43
N PRO A 181 4.58 -14.88 11.81
CA PRO A 181 3.91 -14.28 12.95
C PRO A 181 2.38 -14.43 12.82
N PRO A 182 1.68 -14.77 13.92
CA PRO A 182 0.25 -15.01 13.87
C PRO A 182 -0.48 -13.76 13.38
N ALA A 183 -1.53 -13.95 12.58
CA ALA A 183 -2.40 -12.87 12.14
C ALA A 183 -3.00 -12.18 13.37
N THR A 184 -2.79 -10.87 13.48
CA THR A 184 -3.42 -10.04 14.51
C THR A 184 -4.93 -10.00 14.28
N LYS A 185 -5.73 -10.14 15.35
CA LYS A 185 -7.18 -9.98 15.27
C LYS A 185 -7.52 -8.60 14.71
N VAL A 186 -8.20 -8.59 13.57
CA VAL A 186 -8.65 -7.38 12.91
C VAL A 186 -10.01 -6.97 13.48
N ASP A 187 -10.14 -5.70 13.81
CA ASP A 187 -11.40 -5.11 14.25
C ASP A 187 -12.21 -4.68 13.02
N TYR A 188 -13.37 -5.29 12.78
CA TYR A 188 -14.22 -5.05 11.61
C TYR A 188 -15.39 -4.08 11.87
N ARG A 189 -15.37 -3.36 12.99
CA ARG A 189 -16.42 -2.38 13.31
C ARG A 189 -16.54 -1.33 12.21
N ALA A 190 -17.78 -0.97 11.89
CA ALA A 190 -18.06 0.04 10.89
C ALA A 190 -17.84 1.44 11.48
N ALA A 191 -17.27 2.36 10.69
CA ALA A 191 -17.21 3.77 11.05
C ALA A 191 -18.52 4.47 10.64
N CYS A 192 -19.12 5.23 11.55
CA CYS A 192 -20.33 5.99 11.23
C CYS A 192 -20.02 7.19 10.32
N PHE A 193 -20.91 7.51 9.38
CA PHE A 193 -20.73 8.67 8.49
C PHE A 193 -20.89 10.02 9.20
N CYS A 194 -21.56 10.06 10.36
CA CYS A 194 -21.74 11.28 11.16
C CYS A 194 -20.42 11.77 11.77
N HIS A 195 -19.75 10.91 12.54
CA HIS A 195 -18.60 11.29 13.37
C HIS A 195 -17.30 10.60 12.96
N ARG A 196 -17.36 9.62 12.05
CA ARG A 196 -16.24 8.78 11.61
C ARG A 196 -15.62 7.94 12.73
N GLU A 197 -16.40 7.69 13.78
CA GLU A 197 -16.04 6.79 14.89
C GLU A 197 -16.56 5.38 14.63
N LEU A 198 -15.81 4.40 15.14
CA LEU A 198 -16.17 2.98 15.09
C LEU A 198 -17.37 2.72 16.01
N ILE A 199 -18.40 2.06 15.48
CA ILE A 199 -19.62 1.71 16.20
C ILE A 199 -19.91 0.21 16.11
N ASP A 200 -20.48 -0.34 17.18
CA ASP A 200 -20.93 -1.74 17.23
C ASP A 200 -22.33 -1.92 16.65
N ILE A 201 -23.21 -0.94 16.88
CA ILE A 201 -24.60 -0.94 16.41
C ILE A 201 -24.82 0.36 15.62
N GLY A 202 -25.29 0.23 14.37
CA GLY A 202 -25.58 1.35 13.49
C GLY A 202 -26.87 1.17 12.71
N TYR A 203 -27.43 2.31 12.26
CA TYR A 203 -28.61 2.36 11.41
C TYR A 203 -28.19 2.58 9.96
N VAL A 204 -28.73 1.77 9.05
CA VAL A 204 -28.38 1.82 7.62
C VAL A 204 -29.50 2.51 6.83
N CYS A 205 -29.15 3.46 5.97
CA CYS A 205 -30.10 4.04 5.02
C CYS A 205 -30.45 3.01 3.94
N SER A 206 -31.74 2.80 3.69
CA SER A 206 -32.22 1.86 2.67
C SER A 206 -31.89 2.26 1.22
N VAL A 207 -31.56 3.53 0.99
CA VAL A 207 -31.30 4.07 -0.36
C VAL A 207 -29.79 4.06 -0.67
N CYS A 208 -28.99 4.72 0.16
CA CYS A 208 -27.55 4.91 -0.10
C CYS A 208 -26.62 3.98 0.70
N LEU A 209 -27.18 3.09 1.54
CA LEU A 209 -26.42 2.16 2.39
C LEU A 209 -25.44 2.85 3.36
N SER A 210 -25.61 4.15 3.62
CA SER A 210 -24.80 4.87 4.62
C SER A 210 -25.16 4.44 6.04
N ILE A 211 -24.14 4.36 6.90
CA ILE A 211 -24.24 3.87 8.27
C ILE A 211 -24.19 5.05 9.25
N PHE A 212 -25.16 5.14 10.15
CA PHE A 212 -25.30 6.19 11.15
C PHE A 212 -25.27 5.65 12.58
N CYS A 213 -24.71 6.41 13.52
CA CYS A 213 -24.62 6.04 14.93
C CYS A 213 -25.95 6.22 15.69
N LYS A 214 -26.86 7.03 15.18
CA LYS A 214 -28.18 7.29 15.76
C LYS A 214 -29.23 7.21 14.66
N PHE A 215 -30.44 6.79 15.03
CA PHE A 215 -31.56 6.79 14.10
C PHE A 215 -31.86 8.23 13.67
N SER A 216 -31.89 8.46 12.36
CA SER A 216 -32.34 9.71 11.75
C SER A 216 -33.41 9.38 10.71
N PRO A 217 -34.60 10.01 10.77
CA PRO A 217 -35.66 9.75 9.80
C PRO A 217 -35.32 10.26 8.39
N ILE A 218 -34.40 11.23 8.28
CA ILE A 218 -33.93 11.78 7.01
C ILE A 218 -32.42 11.53 6.91
N CYS A 219 -31.99 10.93 5.80
CA CYS A 219 -30.58 10.68 5.53
C CYS A 219 -29.91 11.97 5.09
N THR A 220 -28.85 12.38 5.79
CA THR A 220 -28.07 13.58 5.44
C THR A 220 -27.22 13.41 4.18
N THR A 221 -27.02 12.16 3.71
CA THR A 221 -26.16 11.85 2.56
C THR A 221 -26.92 11.84 1.23
N CYS A 222 -28.22 11.54 1.23
CA CYS A 222 -29.02 11.36 0.02
C CYS A 222 -30.27 12.25 -0.03
N GLN A 223 -30.19 13.47 0.51
CA GLN A 223 -31.21 14.49 0.30
C GLN A 223 -31.42 14.80 -1.19
#